data_AF-A0A1G2FBK2-F1
#
_entry.id   AF-A0A1G2FBK2-F1
#
_cell.length_a   1.000
_cell.length_b   1.000
_cell.length_c   1.000
_cell.angle_alpha   90.00
_cell.angle_beta   90.00
_cell.angle_gamma   90.00
#
_symmetry.space_group_name_H-M   'P 1'
#
loop_
_entity.id
_entity.type
_entity.pdbx_description
1 polymer ?
#
loop_
_entity_poly.entity_id
_entity_poly.type
_entity_poly.pdbx_seq_one_letter_code
_entity_poly.pdbx_strand_id
1 'polypeptide(L)'
;MNQKKALFGLFYFCSKPLTKQLISFIITYSMVNIKTDKKIPVLGCLAKAGFLSVFIWFLAIIINAILGSPKMGISAMSAFFIFLFLMSFFVWVIFWSILSLHLGKKQGKLSEFGAYQFIRHPMYSAIIFLFFPAIAILLRSWILIIACLPIYLIWRSAIADEDSQLKNTFGEVFANYKKNVRPFFPNFLKINKYIFFGVSTLAFFLIIFVGLNFSAFYLRAVSWQEEGEEITPIKIEKTENINVLPASENIPPRPKPIYNEPNSIIISKIGIRAPLVFASGVSQKELNAALNQGVLVYPGSKLPGEAGEVFLTGHSSTYIWNKTPFGQVFTLLDKLEIGDIVTVYYGQHKFDYQVTNKFVTTPDKVALKSASDTKTITLFTCWPIGTTWKRLVVEGAEIE
;
A
#
# COMPACT_ATOMS: atom_id res chain seq x y z
N MET A 1 -1.46 -11.53 59.73
CA MET A 1 -2.35 -12.52 59.05
C MET A 1 -2.97 -12.00 57.74
N ASN A 2 -2.39 -11.00 57.05
CA ASN A 2 -3.04 -10.31 55.92
C ASN A 2 -2.33 -10.42 54.55
N GLN A 3 -1.23 -11.18 54.44
CA GLN A 3 -0.55 -11.38 53.16
C GLN A 3 -1.01 -12.65 52.41
N LYS A 4 -1.56 -13.67 53.11
CA LYS A 4 -2.05 -14.90 52.48
C LYS A 4 -3.42 -14.76 51.78
N LYS A 5 -4.21 -13.71 52.06
CA LYS A 5 -5.49 -13.43 51.38
C LYS A 5 -5.32 -12.78 49.99
N ALA A 6 -4.18 -12.17 49.71
CA ALA A 6 -3.90 -11.57 48.40
C ALA A 6 -3.57 -12.63 47.33
N LEU A 7 -2.90 -13.74 47.71
CA LEU A 7 -2.59 -14.83 46.77
C LEU A 7 -3.80 -15.70 46.40
N PHE A 8 -4.77 -15.88 47.31
CA PHE A 8 -5.96 -16.69 47.02
C PHE A 8 -6.94 -16.01 46.04
N GLY A 9 -6.95 -14.67 45.97
CA GLY A 9 -7.75 -13.92 45.00
C GLY A 9 -7.23 -14.02 43.55
N LEU A 10 -5.93 -14.28 43.37
CA LEU A 10 -5.31 -14.47 42.05
C LEU A 10 -5.61 -15.86 41.48
N PHE A 11 -5.73 -16.90 42.32
CA PHE A 11 -6.09 -18.24 41.87
C PHE A 11 -7.58 -18.41 41.54
N TYR A 12 -8.48 -17.70 42.23
CA TYR A 12 -9.93 -17.76 41.94
C TYR A 12 -10.34 -17.01 40.67
N PHE A 13 -9.45 -16.17 40.12
CA PHE A 13 -9.67 -15.43 38.88
C PHE A 13 -9.52 -16.31 37.62
N CYS A 14 -8.94 -17.51 37.75
CA CYS A 14 -8.47 -18.32 36.63
C CYS A 14 -9.44 -19.43 36.13
N SER A 15 -10.67 -19.53 36.67
CA SER A 15 -11.56 -20.68 36.37
C SER A 15 -12.87 -20.36 35.65
N LYS A 16 -13.13 -19.11 35.26
CA LYS A 16 -14.34 -18.74 34.48
C LYS A 16 -13.99 -18.12 33.14
N PRO A 17 -14.74 -18.42 32.07
CA PRO A 17 -14.47 -17.87 30.75
C PRO A 17 -14.54 -16.33 30.79
N LEU A 18 -13.50 -15.69 30.24
CA LEU A 18 -13.27 -14.24 30.24
C LEU A 18 -14.51 -13.44 29.77
N THR A 19 -15.31 -14.03 28.88
CA THR A 19 -16.57 -13.47 28.37
C THR A 19 -17.66 -13.34 29.45
N LYS A 20 -17.81 -14.32 30.36
CA LYS A 20 -18.77 -14.23 31.47
C LYS A 20 -18.33 -13.24 32.54
N GLN A 21 -17.02 -13.08 32.76
CA GLN A 21 -16.51 -12.05 33.66
C GLN A 21 -16.71 -10.65 33.08
N LEU A 22 -16.45 -10.43 31.79
CA LEU A 22 -16.72 -9.15 31.13
C LEU A 22 -18.21 -8.80 31.10
N ILE A 23 -19.08 -9.76 30.80
CA ILE A 23 -20.54 -9.53 30.79
C ILE A 23 -21.07 -9.29 32.21
N SER A 24 -20.62 -10.07 33.21
CA SER A 24 -20.97 -9.81 34.61
C SER A 24 -20.43 -8.47 35.10
N PHE A 25 -19.24 -8.06 34.66
CA PHE A 25 -18.66 -6.77 34.98
C PHE A 25 -19.48 -5.63 34.34
N ILE A 26 -19.89 -5.75 33.08
CA ILE A 26 -20.76 -4.77 32.38
C ILE A 26 -22.14 -4.67 33.06
N ILE A 27 -22.75 -5.79 33.44
CA ILE A 27 -24.08 -5.84 34.07
C ILE A 27 -24.04 -5.31 35.51
N THR A 28 -23.06 -5.72 36.32
CA THR A 28 -22.92 -5.23 37.71
C THR A 28 -22.53 -3.75 37.77
N TYR A 29 -21.75 -3.23 36.80
CA TYR A 29 -21.38 -1.80 36.75
C TYR A 29 -22.45 -0.87 36.17
N SER A 30 -23.55 -1.41 35.62
CA SER A 30 -24.71 -0.61 35.21
C SER A 30 -25.51 -0.07 36.42
N MET A 31 -25.27 -0.59 37.62
CA MET A 31 -26.03 -0.30 38.85
C MET A 31 -25.12 -0.01 40.06
N VAL A 32 -24.09 0.83 39.91
CA VAL A 32 -23.36 1.35 41.07
C VAL A 32 -24.20 2.45 41.73
N ASN A 33 -24.79 2.11 42.87
CA ASN A 33 -25.63 2.98 43.69
C ASN A 33 -24.75 4.04 44.37
N ILE A 34 -24.82 5.28 43.89
CA ILE A 34 -24.11 6.42 44.48
C ILE A 34 -24.99 6.99 45.60
N LYS A 35 -24.41 7.21 46.79
CA LYS A 35 -25.00 8.02 47.87
C LYS A 35 -25.03 9.52 47.49
N THR A 36 -25.76 9.83 46.43
CA THR A 36 -26.23 11.17 46.06
C THR A 36 -27.59 10.95 45.40
N ASP A 37 -28.64 11.61 45.86
CA ASP A 37 -30.04 11.46 45.41
C ASP A 37 -30.31 11.75 43.91
N LYS A 38 -29.27 11.84 43.08
CA LYS A 38 -29.38 12.03 41.62
C LYS A 38 -28.58 10.96 40.90
N LYS A 39 -29.29 10.02 40.26
CA LYS A 39 -28.73 9.01 39.36
C LYS A 39 -28.19 9.69 38.09
N ILE A 40 -26.88 9.91 38.02
CA ILE A 40 -26.23 10.31 36.76
C ILE A 40 -25.99 9.02 35.96
N PRO A 41 -26.54 8.87 34.73
CA PRO A 41 -26.30 7.67 33.93
C PRO A 41 -24.80 7.49 33.70
N VAL A 42 -24.29 6.30 34.04
CA VAL A 42 -22.84 5.97 34.01
C VAL A 42 -22.21 6.23 32.63
N LEU A 43 -23.02 6.15 31.58
CA LEU A 43 -22.67 6.24 30.16
C LEU A 43 -22.98 7.60 29.51
N GLY A 44 -23.48 8.59 30.24
CA GLY A 44 -23.78 9.92 29.68
C GLY A 44 -24.73 9.87 28.49
N CYS A 45 -24.42 10.58 27.40
CA CYS A 45 -25.23 10.57 26.17
C CYS A 45 -24.98 9.36 25.25
N LEU A 46 -24.13 8.38 25.65
CA LEU A 46 -23.70 7.27 24.80
C LEU A 46 -24.86 6.45 24.24
N ALA A 47 -25.90 6.17 25.04
CA ALA A 47 -27.03 5.34 24.61
C ALA A 47 -27.83 6.01 23.48
N LYS A 48 -28.17 7.29 23.65
CA LYS A 48 -28.97 8.07 22.69
C LYS A 48 -28.19 8.34 21.39
N ALA A 49 -26.96 8.86 21.51
CA ALA A 49 -26.14 9.19 20.34
C ALA A 49 -25.61 7.93 19.64
N GLY A 50 -25.29 6.88 20.40
CA GLY A 50 -24.81 5.61 19.87
C GLY A 50 -25.84 4.90 19.01
N PHE A 51 -27.10 4.80 19.46
CA PHE A 51 -28.17 4.19 18.68
C PHE A 51 -28.38 4.90 17.34
N LEU A 52 -28.46 6.24 17.36
CA LEU A 52 -28.64 7.02 16.14
C LEU A 52 -27.42 6.93 15.21
N SER A 53 -26.21 6.82 15.77
CA SER A 53 -24.99 6.60 14.99
C SER A 53 -25.01 5.26 14.27
N VAL A 54 -25.40 4.19 14.97
CA VAL A 54 -25.55 2.85 14.37
C VAL A 54 -26.60 2.85 13.27
N PHE A 55 -27.73 3.53 13.48
CA PHE A 55 -28.78 3.65 12.47
C PHE A 55 -28.29 4.35 11.19
N ILE A 56 -27.61 5.50 11.33
CA ILE A 56 -27.01 6.23 10.20
C ILE A 56 -25.98 5.37 9.47
N TRP A 57 -25.14 4.68 10.23
CA TRP A 57 -24.08 3.86 9.66
C TRP A 57 -24.65 2.63 8.94
N PHE A 58 -25.71 2.01 9.49
CA PHE A 58 -26.46 0.94 8.84
C PHE A 58 -27.12 1.41 7.54
N LEU A 59 -27.75 2.59 7.56
CA LEU A 59 -28.31 3.20 6.36
C LEU A 59 -27.23 3.45 5.30
N ALA A 60 -26.04 3.92 5.71
CA ALA A 60 -24.91 4.11 4.82
C ALA A 60 -24.40 2.79 4.20
N ILE A 61 -24.46 1.67 4.93
CA ILE A 61 -24.16 0.33 4.39
C ILE A 61 -25.21 -0.06 3.33
N ILE A 62 -26.50 0.13 3.60
CA ILE A 62 -27.58 -0.17 2.65
C ILE A 62 -27.41 0.67 1.37
N ILE A 63 -27.21 1.97 1.52
CA ILE A 63 -26.94 2.89 0.40
C ILE A 63 -25.73 2.42 -0.39
N ASN A 64 -24.64 2.05 0.28
CA ASN A 64 -23.44 1.53 -0.36
C ASN A 64 -23.70 0.22 -1.12
N ALA A 65 -24.57 -0.66 -0.61
CA ALA A 65 -24.96 -1.91 -1.27
C ALA A 65 -25.86 -1.69 -2.50
N ILE A 66 -26.77 -0.70 -2.45
CA ILE A 66 -27.72 -0.42 -3.54
C ILE A 66 -27.07 0.42 -4.65
N LEU A 67 -26.43 1.53 -4.30
CA LEU A 67 -25.92 2.52 -5.26
C LEU A 67 -24.54 2.15 -5.81
N GLY A 68 -23.76 1.34 -5.08
CA GLY A 68 -22.34 1.13 -5.35
C GLY A 68 -21.53 2.40 -5.11
N SER A 69 -20.60 2.37 -4.16
CA SER A 69 -19.71 3.53 -3.93
C SER A 69 -18.42 3.43 -4.74
N PRO A 70 -17.79 4.58 -5.05
CA PRO A 70 -16.38 4.59 -5.44
C PRO A 70 -15.59 3.86 -4.36
N LYS A 71 -14.88 2.81 -4.75
CA LYS A 71 -14.02 2.08 -3.82
C LYS A 71 -12.79 2.94 -3.52
N MET A 72 -12.39 2.96 -2.26
CA MET A 72 -11.14 3.58 -1.86
C MET A 72 -9.97 2.87 -2.55
N GLY A 73 -9.07 3.62 -3.19
CA GLY A 73 -7.93 3.12 -3.98
C GLY A 73 -6.80 2.49 -3.16
N ILE A 74 -7.13 1.81 -2.06
CA ILE A 74 -6.20 1.12 -1.18
C ILE A 74 -6.31 -0.40 -1.35
N SER A 75 -5.18 -1.09 -1.26
CA SER A 75 -5.16 -2.55 -1.27
C SER A 75 -5.88 -3.12 -0.05
N ALA A 76 -6.49 -4.31 -0.17
CA ALA A 76 -7.17 -4.96 0.96
C ALA A 76 -6.22 -5.22 2.15
N MET A 77 -4.96 -5.57 1.86
CA MET A 77 -3.93 -5.79 2.86
C MET A 77 -3.59 -4.49 3.61
N SER A 78 -3.39 -3.39 2.89
CA SER A 78 -3.13 -2.08 3.49
C SER A 78 -4.32 -1.61 4.33
N ALA A 79 -5.54 -1.78 3.83
CA ALA A 79 -6.77 -1.46 4.56
C ALA A 79 -6.87 -2.23 5.88
N PHE A 80 -6.52 -3.52 5.87
CA PHE A 80 -6.52 -4.37 7.06
C PHE A 80 -5.50 -3.90 8.11
N PHE A 81 -4.26 -3.57 7.70
CA PHE A 81 -3.25 -3.05 8.63
C PHE A 81 -3.63 -1.69 9.22
N ILE A 82 -4.18 -0.78 8.40
CA ILE A 82 -4.67 0.52 8.88
C ILE A 82 -5.83 0.31 9.86
N PHE A 83 -6.75 -0.62 9.56
CA PHE A 83 -7.84 -0.99 10.46
C PHE A 83 -7.31 -1.50 11.81
N LEU A 84 -6.36 -2.44 11.82
CA LEU A 84 -5.77 -2.97 13.06
C LEU A 84 -5.09 -1.87 13.88
N PHE A 85 -4.35 -0.98 13.22
CA PHE A 85 -3.71 0.16 13.88
C PHE A 85 -4.75 1.08 14.55
N LEU A 86 -5.79 1.48 13.82
CA LEU A 86 -6.84 2.35 14.35
C LEU A 86 -7.66 1.66 15.45
N MET A 87 -7.92 0.35 15.33
CA MET A 87 -8.63 -0.43 16.36
C MET A 87 -7.79 -0.60 17.62
N SER A 88 -6.49 -0.86 17.51
CA SER A 88 -5.59 -0.92 18.65
C SER A 88 -5.58 0.41 19.41
N PHE A 89 -5.47 1.52 18.68
CA PHE A 89 -5.52 2.85 19.27
C PHE A 89 -6.89 3.18 19.88
N PHE A 90 -7.98 2.76 19.24
CA PHE A 90 -9.34 2.87 19.78
C PHE A 90 -9.47 2.14 21.13
N VAL A 91 -9.05 0.87 21.20
CA VAL A 91 -9.09 0.08 22.44
C VAL A 91 -8.25 0.73 23.53
N TRP A 92 -7.06 1.21 23.19
CA TRP A 92 -6.20 1.93 24.12
C TRP A 92 -6.87 3.17 24.72
N VAL A 93 -7.44 4.04 23.88
CA VAL A 93 -8.12 5.27 24.34
C VAL A 93 -9.36 4.94 25.19
N ILE A 94 -10.14 3.95 24.79
CA ILE A 94 -11.30 3.49 25.57
C ILE A 94 -10.87 2.97 26.94
N PHE A 95 -9.86 2.09 26.99
CA PHE A 95 -9.33 1.54 28.23
C PHE A 95 -8.80 2.64 29.16
N TRP A 96 -8.00 3.56 28.63
CA TRP A 96 -7.45 4.67 29.41
C TRP A 96 -8.53 5.62 29.93
N SER A 97 -9.58 5.87 29.13
CA SER A 97 -10.72 6.68 29.53
C SER A 97 -11.52 6.03 30.64
N ILE A 98 -11.83 4.74 30.53
CA ILE A 98 -12.56 3.98 31.56
C ILE A 98 -11.80 3.98 32.88
N LEU A 99 -10.48 3.74 32.84
CA LEU A 99 -9.63 3.76 34.03
C LEU A 99 -9.65 5.14 34.71
N SER A 100 -9.52 6.21 33.92
CA SER A 100 -9.53 7.59 34.40
C SER A 100 -10.88 7.95 35.06
N LEU A 101 -11.99 7.56 34.42
CA LEU A 101 -13.34 7.82 34.92
C LEU A 101 -13.63 7.03 36.21
N HIS A 102 -13.18 5.78 36.30
CA HIS A 102 -13.38 4.94 37.48
C HIS A 102 -12.69 5.56 38.72
N LEU A 103 -11.45 6.00 38.54
CA LEU A 103 -10.68 6.65 39.60
C LEU A 103 -11.35 7.94 40.09
N GLY A 104 -11.93 8.75 39.19
CA GLY A 104 -12.61 9.98 39.58
C GLY A 104 -13.95 9.72 40.29
N LYS A 105 -14.73 8.76 39.79
CA LYS A 105 -15.99 8.33 40.43
C LYS A 105 -15.78 7.78 41.84
N LYS A 106 -14.72 6.99 42.06
CA LYS A 106 -14.38 6.46 43.40
C LYS A 106 -14.12 7.58 44.42
N GLN A 107 -13.65 8.74 43.95
CA GLN A 107 -13.38 9.91 44.79
C GLN A 107 -14.57 10.89 44.89
N GLY A 108 -15.68 10.64 44.18
CA GLY A 108 -16.82 11.56 44.11
C GLY A 108 -16.49 12.91 43.44
N LYS A 109 -15.42 12.96 42.63
CA LYS A 109 -14.93 14.19 42.00
C LYS A 109 -15.09 14.14 40.48
N LEU A 110 -15.10 15.32 39.86
CA LEU A 110 -15.00 15.44 38.40
C LEU A 110 -13.68 14.79 37.94
N SER A 111 -13.74 13.99 36.88
CA SER A 111 -12.55 13.34 36.32
C SER A 111 -11.80 14.34 35.44
N GLU A 112 -10.73 14.92 35.98
CA GLU A 112 -9.90 15.93 35.29
C GLU A 112 -8.50 15.40 34.92
N PHE A 113 -8.20 14.14 35.22
CA PHE A 113 -6.89 13.50 35.01
C PHE A 113 -6.95 12.39 33.95
N GLY A 114 -5.78 11.88 33.55
CA GLY A 114 -5.67 10.82 32.55
C GLY A 114 -6.13 11.30 31.17
N ALA A 115 -7.03 10.59 30.51
CA ALA A 115 -7.53 11.01 29.20
C ALA A 115 -8.34 12.34 29.26
N TYR A 116 -9.01 12.59 30.39
CA TYR A 116 -9.89 13.74 30.57
C TYR A 116 -9.15 15.07 30.75
N GLN A 117 -7.84 15.05 31.05
CA GLN A 117 -7.05 16.29 31.09
C GLN A 117 -6.90 16.94 29.70
N PHE A 118 -6.97 16.12 28.64
CA PHE A 118 -6.75 16.56 27.26
C PHE A 118 -8.05 16.78 26.50
N ILE A 119 -9.02 15.89 26.69
CA ILE A 119 -10.29 15.86 25.94
C ILE A 119 -11.43 15.62 26.93
N ARG A 120 -12.50 16.42 26.88
CA ARG A 120 -13.61 16.24 27.84
C ARG A 120 -14.38 14.95 27.63
N HIS A 121 -14.51 14.53 26.36
CA HIS A 121 -15.26 13.35 25.95
C HIS A 121 -14.37 12.38 25.15
N PRO A 122 -13.34 11.79 25.78
CA PRO A 122 -12.33 11.00 25.07
C PRO A 122 -12.91 9.71 24.47
N MET A 123 -13.86 9.08 25.15
CA MET A 123 -14.56 7.89 24.63
C MET A 123 -15.37 8.20 23.37
N TYR A 124 -16.09 9.33 23.37
CA TYR A 124 -16.92 9.74 22.23
C TYR A 124 -16.03 10.12 21.04
N SER A 125 -14.91 10.79 21.32
CA SER A 125 -13.88 11.10 20.32
C SER A 125 -13.33 9.83 19.69
N ALA A 126 -13.02 8.80 20.48
CA ALA A 126 -12.55 7.52 19.96
C ALA A 126 -13.59 6.83 19.07
N ILE A 127 -14.87 6.87 19.43
CA ILE A 127 -15.94 6.28 18.62
C ILE A 127 -16.08 7.00 17.27
N ILE A 128 -16.11 8.34 17.28
CA ILE A 128 -16.34 9.14 16.06
C ILE A 128 -15.13 9.10 15.13
N PHE A 129 -13.92 9.25 15.67
CA PHE A 129 -12.71 9.48 14.87
C PHE A 129 -11.81 8.26 14.70
N LEU A 130 -12.03 7.17 15.45
CA LEU A 130 -11.28 5.93 15.31
C LEU A 130 -12.18 4.78 14.88
N PHE A 131 -13.28 4.52 15.60
CA PHE A 131 -14.12 3.34 15.35
C PHE A 131 -14.80 3.36 13.98
N PHE A 132 -15.64 4.35 13.69
CA PHE A 132 -16.34 4.42 12.41
C PHE A 132 -15.38 4.55 11.20
N PRO A 133 -14.33 5.41 11.24
CA PRO A 133 -13.36 5.50 10.15
C PRO A 133 -12.59 4.20 9.93
N ALA A 134 -12.19 3.47 10.98
CA ALA A 134 -11.47 2.21 10.83
C ALA A 134 -12.31 1.18 10.05
N ILE A 135 -13.59 1.05 10.40
CA ILE A 135 -14.47 0.10 9.69
C ILE A 135 -14.74 0.58 8.25
N ALA A 136 -14.92 1.89 8.03
CA ALA A 136 -15.07 2.45 6.69
C ALA A 136 -13.85 2.17 5.79
N ILE A 137 -12.63 2.24 6.35
CA ILE A 137 -11.38 1.90 5.67
C ILE A 137 -11.29 0.39 5.39
N LEU A 138 -11.64 -0.46 6.36
CA LEU A 138 -11.68 -1.90 6.19
C LEU A 138 -12.60 -2.31 5.03
N LEU A 139 -13.76 -1.66 4.92
CA LEU A 139 -14.74 -1.86 3.85
C LEU A 139 -14.41 -1.09 2.56
N ARG A 140 -13.36 -0.25 2.57
CA ARG A 140 -12.90 0.58 1.44
C ARG A 140 -14.01 1.42 0.80
N SER A 141 -14.89 2.00 1.62
CA SER A 141 -16.07 2.77 1.15
C SER A 141 -15.98 4.25 1.53
N TRP A 142 -16.00 5.13 0.53
CA TRP A 142 -16.08 6.58 0.74
C TRP A 142 -17.42 7.02 1.35
N ILE A 143 -18.52 6.33 1.05
CA ILE A 143 -19.85 6.64 1.63
C ILE A 143 -19.82 6.47 3.15
N LEU A 144 -19.16 5.42 3.66
CA LEU A 144 -19.04 5.19 5.10
C LEU A 144 -18.15 6.25 5.78
N ILE A 145 -17.16 6.80 5.08
CA ILE A 145 -16.38 7.95 5.57
C ILE A 145 -17.26 9.20 5.64
N ILE A 146 -18.03 9.49 4.60
CA ILE A 146 -18.95 10.63 4.58
C ILE A 146 -20.01 10.51 5.68
N ALA A 147 -20.49 9.30 5.97
CA ALA A 147 -21.43 9.03 7.06
C ALA A 147 -20.89 9.40 8.47
N CYS A 148 -19.57 9.54 8.64
CA CYS A 148 -18.99 10.02 9.89
C CYS A 148 -19.33 11.49 10.19
N LEU A 149 -19.63 12.30 9.17
CA LEU A 149 -19.98 13.71 9.34
C LEU A 149 -21.33 13.92 10.06
N PRO A 150 -22.47 13.34 9.62
CA PRO A 150 -23.71 13.47 10.36
C PRO A 150 -23.62 12.83 11.76
N ILE A 151 -22.86 11.73 11.90
CA ILE A 151 -22.54 11.15 13.22
C ILE A 151 -21.89 12.21 14.12
N TYR A 152 -20.82 12.88 13.66
CA TYR A 152 -20.16 13.94 14.42
C TYR A 152 -21.12 15.04 14.87
N LEU A 153 -22.04 15.50 14.00
CA LEU A 153 -23.02 16.53 14.34
C LEU A 153 -23.98 16.09 15.45
N ILE A 154 -24.43 14.84 15.41
CA ILE A 154 -25.29 14.25 16.45
C ILE A 154 -24.58 14.22 17.79
N TRP A 155 -23.33 13.74 17.82
CA TRP A 155 -22.54 13.72 19.05
C TRP A 155 -22.26 15.13 19.56
N ARG A 156 -22.02 16.08 18.66
CA ARG A 156 -21.82 17.49 19.03
C ARG A 156 -23.04 18.08 19.73
N SER A 157 -24.24 17.73 19.26
CA SER A 157 -25.51 18.12 19.90
C SER A 157 -25.73 17.39 21.21
N ALA A 158 -25.53 16.07 21.26
CA ALA A 158 -25.80 15.24 22.43
C ALA A 158 -24.93 15.60 23.65
N ILE A 159 -23.68 16.02 23.41
CA ILE A 159 -22.77 16.48 24.47
C ILE A 159 -23.24 17.78 25.12
N ALA A 160 -24.04 18.61 24.44
CA ALA A 160 -24.54 19.85 25.06
C ALA A 160 -25.43 19.54 26.28
N ASP A 161 -26.25 18.49 26.19
CA ASP A 161 -27.11 18.01 27.27
C ASP A 161 -26.27 17.48 28.44
N GLU A 162 -25.25 16.67 28.15
CA GLU A 162 -24.36 16.11 29.16
C GLU A 162 -23.50 17.18 29.85
N ASP A 163 -22.94 18.12 29.09
CA ASP A 163 -22.22 19.27 29.65
C ASP A 163 -23.14 20.10 30.56
N SER A 164 -24.44 20.19 30.27
CA SER A 164 -25.43 20.87 31.13
C SER A 164 -25.64 20.11 32.45
N GLN A 165 -25.78 18.77 32.40
CA GLN A 165 -25.88 17.91 33.58
C GLN A 165 -24.62 17.95 34.46
N LEU A 166 -23.44 17.98 33.84
CA LEU A 166 -22.17 18.11 34.54
C LEU A 166 -22.03 19.49 35.20
N LYS A 167 -22.47 20.56 34.54
CA LYS A 167 -22.53 21.90 35.13
C LYS A 167 -23.48 21.94 36.33
N ASN A 168 -24.63 21.29 36.25
CA ASN A 168 -25.60 21.23 37.36
C ASN A 168 -25.09 20.39 38.55
N THR A 169 -24.25 19.38 38.30
CA THR A 169 -23.68 18.52 39.35
C THR A 169 -22.45 19.13 40.01
N PHE A 170 -21.53 19.67 39.22
CA PHE A 170 -20.19 20.08 39.67
C PHE A 170 -19.97 21.61 39.69
N GLY A 171 -20.96 22.40 39.25
CA GLY A 171 -20.94 23.86 39.36
C GLY A 171 -19.73 24.53 38.68
N GLU A 172 -19.05 25.39 39.43
CA GLU A 172 -17.91 26.17 38.93
C GLU A 172 -16.69 25.32 38.56
N VAL A 173 -16.50 24.17 39.23
CA VAL A 173 -15.38 23.24 38.93
C VAL A 173 -15.45 22.82 37.46
N PHE A 174 -16.63 22.37 37.02
CA PHE A 174 -16.86 22.01 35.63
C PHE A 174 -16.77 23.22 34.68
N ALA A 175 -17.25 24.39 35.10
CA ALA A 175 -17.16 25.60 34.28
C ALA A 175 -15.69 26.00 34.00
N ASN A 176 -14.81 25.91 35.00
CA ASN A 176 -13.38 26.18 34.82
C ASN A 176 -12.70 25.10 33.97
N TYR A 177 -13.00 23.83 34.22
CA TYR A 177 -12.53 22.71 33.40
C TYR A 177 -12.93 22.87 31.91
N LYS A 178 -14.19 23.24 31.65
CA LYS A 178 -14.75 23.43 30.31
C LYS A 178 -14.07 24.54 29.49
N LYS A 179 -13.55 25.59 30.15
CA LYS A 179 -12.75 26.63 29.49
C LYS A 179 -11.42 26.10 29.00
N ASN A 180 -10.85 25.15 29.73
CA ASN A 180 -9.49 24.68 29.53
C ASN A 180 -9.37 23.46 28.62
N VAL A 181 -10.40 22.62 28.61
CA VAL A 181 -10.42 21.32 27.91
C VAL A 181 -11.53 21.30 26.87
N ARG A 182 -11.17 20.95 25.63
CA ARG A 182 -12.09 20.91 24.47
C ARG A 182 -12.86 19.58 24.41
N PRO A 183 -14.05 19.54 23.77
CA PRO A 183 -14.93 18.37 23.82
C PRO A 183 -14.35 17.14 23.12
N PHE A 184 -13.80 17.30 21.92
CA PHE A 184 -13.41 16.18 21.05
C PHE A 184 -11.92 16.08 20.70
N PHE A 185 -11.21 17.20 20.78
CA PHE A 185 -9.80 17.27 20.40
C PHE A 185 -9.03 17.97 21.50
N PRO A 186 -7.75 17.63 21.71
CA PRO A 186 -6.88 18.39 22.60
C PRO A 186 -6.87 19.88 22.23
N ASN A 187 -6.67 20.73 23.23
CA ASN A 187 -6.43 22.14 22.97
C ASN A 187 -4.98 22.34 22.53
N PHE A 188 -4.70 22.07 21.26
CA PHE A 188 -3.37 22.21 20.67
C PHE A 188 -2.79 23.63 20.79
N LEU A 189 -3.62 24.65 20.95
CA LEU A 189 -3.18 26.04 21.15
C LEU A 189 -2.50 26.28 22.51
N LYS A 190 -2.65 25.35 23.46
CA LYS A 190 -1.92 25.40 24.75
C LYS A 190 -0.55 24.72 24.70
N ILE A 191 -0.30 23.91 23.67
CA ILE A 191 1.02 23.33 23.43
C ILE A 191 1.93 24.48 23.00
N ASN A 192 3.20 24.47 23.43
CA ASN A 192 4.17 25.47 23.00
C ASN A 192 4.10 25.62 21.47
N LYS A 193 3.80 26.84 21.00
CA LYS A 193 3.57 27.14 19.58
C LYS A 193 4.69 26.59 18.69
N TYR A 194 5.95 26.71 19.14
CA TYR A 194 7.11 26.24 18.38
C TYR A 194 7.16 24.71 18.29
N ILE A 195 6.83 24.02 19.39
CA ILE A 195 6.78 22.55 19.43
C ILE A 195 5.62 22.05 18.57
N PHE A 196 4.44 22.67 18.67
CA PHE A 196 3.28 22.29 17.88
C PHE A 196 3.56 22.44 16.38
N PHE A 197 3.99 23.62 15.93
CA PHE A 197 4.32 23.83 14.52
C PHE A 197 5.48 22.94 14.08
N GLY A 198 6.53 22.77 14.89
CA GLY A 198 7.65 21.88 14.58
C GLY A 198 7.22 20.42 14.36
N VAL A 199 6.45 19.86 15.30
CA VAL A 199 5.97 18.47 15.20
C VAL A 199 4.96 18.30 14.07
N SER A 200 4.01 19.22 13.92
CA SER A 200 3.02 19.15 12.83
C SER A 200 3.67 19.29 11.45
N THR A 201 4.64 20.18 11.29
CA THR A 201 5.40 20.33 10.04
C THR A 201 6.24 19.08 9.77
N LEU A 202 6.92 18.52 10.78
CA LEU A 202 7.67 17.29 10.62
C LEU A 202 6.78 16.11 10.25
N ALA A 203 5.64 15.95 10.92
CA ALA A 203 4.68 14.89 10.61
C ALA A 203 4.12 15.04 9.19
N PHE A 204 3.74 16.26 8.80
CA PHE A 204 3.28 16.55 7.44
C PHE A 204 4.35 16.25 6.39
N PHE A 205 5.59 16.69 6.64
CA PHE A 205 6.74 16.38 5.80
C PHE A 205 6.95 14.87 5.69
N LEU A 206 6.94 14.13 6.79
CA LEU A 206 7.13 12.67 6.79
C LEU A 206 6.02 11.95 6.04
N ILE A 207 4.76 12.35 6.20
CA ILE A 207 3.63 11.77 5.48
C ILE A 207 3.79 11.99 3.97
N ILE A 208 4.12 13.21 3.56
CA ILE A 208 4.36 13.54 2.14
C ILE A 208 5.59 12.82 1.62
N PHE A 209 6.69 12.83 2.36
CA PHE A 209 7.95 12.20 1.98
C PHE A 209 7.75 10.70 1.80
N VAL A 210 7.12 10.01 2.75
CA VAL A 210 6.79 8.58 2.63
C VAL A 210 5.81 8.34 1.48
N GLY A 211 4.80 9.19 1.30
CA GLY A 211 3.84 9.06 0.21
C GLY A 211 4.48 9.19 -1.18
N LEU A 212 5.30 10.22 -1.38
CA LEU A 212 6.00 10.49 -2.65
C LEU A 212 7.12 9.48 -2.92
N ASN A 213 7.79 8.97 -1.88
CA ASN A 213 8.86 7.98 -2.01
C ASN A 213 8.37 6.54 -1.79
N PHE A 214 7.05 6.30 -1.74
CA PHE A 214 6.51 4.98 -1.44
C PHE A 214 6.99 3.91 -2.43
N SER A 215 7.11 4.27 -3.72
CA SER A 215 7.67 3.39 -4.76
C SER A 215 9.10 2.97 -4.45
N ALA A 216 9.95 3.90 -4.02
CA ALA A 216 11.35 3.63 -3.68
C ALA A 216 11.47 2.76 -2.41
N PHE A 217 10.67 3.03 -1.38
CA PHE A 217 10.64 2.20 -0.17
C PHE A 217 10.15 0.78 -0.46
N TYR A 218 9.12 0.66 -1.30
CA TYR A 218 8.57 -0.63 -1.69
C TYR A 218 9.57 -1.47 -2.50
N LEU A 219 10.17 -0.89 -3.54
CA LEU A 219 11.17 -1.59 -4.36
C LEU A 219 12.38 -2.04 -3.53
N ARG A 220 12.83 -1.22 -2.58
CA ARG A 220 13.93 -1.56 -1.68
C ARG A 220 13.55 -2.58 -0.61
N ALA A 221 12.29 -2.67 -0.19
CA ALA A 221 11.86 -3.68 0.78
C ALA A 221 11.66 -5.07 0.13
N VAL A 222 11.20 -5.11 -1.13
CA VAL A 222 11.02 -6.36 -1.88
C VAL A 222 12.38 -6.93 -2.35
N SER A 223 13.37 -6.07 -2.63
CA SER A 223 14.70 -6.52 -3.07
C SER A 223 15.52 -7.28 -2.00
N TRP A 224 15.10 -7.27 -0.74
CA TRP A 224 15.73 -8.11 0.32
C TRP A 224 15.15 -9.52 0.39
N GLN A 225 14.09 -9.83 -0.35
CA GLN A 225 13.39 -11.12 -0.26
C GLN A 225 13.80 -12.12 -1.36
N GLU A 226 14.66 -11.74 -2.30
CA GLU A 226 15.19 -12.60 -3.38
C GLU A 226 16.69 -12.92 -3.27
N GLU A 227 17.35 -12.63 -2.15
CA GLU A 227 18.68 -13.20 -1.85
C GLU A 227 18.47 -14.62 -1.28
N GLY A 228 18.14 -15.59 -2.14
CA GLY A 228 17.87 -16.94 -1.65
C GLY A 228 17.71 -18.08 -2.65
N GLU A 229 17.83 -17.86 -3.96
CA GLU A 229 18.00 -18.97 -4.91
C GLU A 229 19.37 -18.87 -5.57
N GLU A 230 20.32 -19.65 -5.04
CA GLU A 230 21.52 -20.03 -5.77
C GLU A 230 21.11 -20.67 -7.10
N ILE A 231 21.36 -19.96 -8.20
CA ILE A 231 21.29 -20.51 -9.55
C ILE A 231 22.32 -21.64 -9.61
N THR A 232 21.85 -22.88 -9.55
CA THR A 232 22.73 -24.03 -9.78
C THR A 232 23.28 -23.94 -11.21
N PRO A 233 24.61 -24.00 -11.41
CA PRO A 233 25.17 -23.95 -12.75
C PRO A 233 24.69 -25.18 -13.52
N ILE A 234 24.04 -24.93 -14.66
CA ILE A 234 23.66 -25.98 -15.61
C ILE A 234 24.94 -26.75 -15.96
N LYS A 235 24.95 -28.03 -15.60
CA LYS A 235 26.03 -28.96 -15.92
C LYS A 235 26.01 -29.18 -17.43
N ILE A 236 26.90 -28.50 -18.16
CA ILE A 236 27.14 -28.78 -19.56
C ILE A 236 27.75 -30.18 -19.63
N GLU A 237 26.99 -31.15 -20.15
CA GLU A 237 27.55 -32.43 -20.54
C GLU A 237 28.61 -32.18 -21.61
N LYS A 238 29.84 -32.62 -21.30
CA LYS A 238 30.95 -32.67 -22.25
C LYS A 238 30.49 -33.50 -23.45
N THR A 239 30.23 -32.84 -24.56
CA THR A 239 30.11 -33.50 -25.86
C THR A 239 31.47 -34.11 -26.20
N GLU A 240 31.44 -35.40 -26.49
CA GLU A 240 32.61 -36.22 -26.84
C GLU A 240 33.35 -35.68 -28.06
N ASN A 241 34.67 -35.84 -28.01
CA ASN A 241 35.70 -35.71 -29.04
C ASN A 241 35.20 -35.59 -30.49
N ILE A 242 35.33 -34.40 -31.07
CA ILE A 242 35.36 -34.23 -32.53
C ILE A 242 36.83 -34.19 -32.94
N ASN A 243 37.28 -35.26 -33.60
CA ASN A 243 38.55 -35.29 -34.31
C ASN A 243 38.55 -34.18 -35.38
N VAL A 244 39.49 -33.25 -35.25
CA VAL A 244 39.75 -32.20 -36.24
C VAL A 244 40.42 -32.83 -37.46
N LEU A 245 39.70 -32.89 -38.58
CA LEU A 245 40.28 -33.08 -39.91
C LEU A 245 40.61 -31.70 -40.51
N PRO A 246 41.66 -31.59 -41.34
CA PRO A 246 42.17 -30.30 -41.79
C PRO A 246 41.22 -29.64 -42.80
N ALA A 247 41.26 -28.31 -42.78
CA ALA A 247 40.44 -27.43 -43.61
C ALA A 247 40.62 -27.72 -45.10
N SER A 248 39.48 -27.88 -45.80
CA SER A 248 39.38 -27.72 -47.25
C SER A 248 38.47 -26.53 -47.52
N GLU A 249 38.99 -25.60 -48.32
CA GLU A 249 38.29 -24.45 -48.89
C GLU A 249 37.05 -24.88 -49.69
N ASN A 250 36.07 -23.97 -49.74
CA ASN A 250 34.81 -24.00 -50.50
C ASN A 250 33.67 -24.85 -49.90
N ILE A 251 33.04 -24.34 -48.83
CA ILE A 251 31.72 -24.80 -48.38
C ILE A 251 30.69 -23.71 -48.72
N PRO A 252 29.57 -24.01 -49.41
CA PRO A 252 28.46 -23.08 -49.58
C PRO A 252 27.93 -22.61 -48.22
N PRO A 253 27.30 -21.41 -48.09
CA PRO A 253 26.87 -20.88 -46.81
C PRO A 253 26.07 -21.94 -46.04
N ARG A 254 26.62 -22.37 -44.90
CA ARG A 254 26.03 -23.41 -44.06
C ARG A 254 24.62 -22.92 -43.67
N PRO A 255 23.56 -23.70 -43.88
CA PRO A 255 22.22 -23.30 -43.44
C PRO A 255 22.28 -22.98 -41.94
N LYS A 256 21.78 -21.81 -41.54
CA LYS A 256 21.78 -21.39 -40.12
C LYS A 256 21.13 -22.50 -39.28
N PRO A 257 21.72 -22.90 -38.14
CA PRO A 257 21.15 -23.92 -37.29
C PRO A 257 19.72 -23.56 -36.89
N ILE A 258 18.84 -24.57 -36.87
CA ILE A 258 17.43 -24.45 -36.47
C ILE A 258 17.37 -24.73 -34.96
N TYR A 259 16.73 -23.82 -34.22
CA TYR A 259 16.55 -23.87 -32.77
C TYR A 259 15.07 -24.11 -32.43
N ASN A 260 14.79 -25.12 -31.60
CA ASN A 260 13.45 -25.40 -31.07
C ASN A 260 13.07 -24.48 -29.89
N GLU A 261 13.39 -23.19 -29.99
CA GLU A 261 13.06 -22.19 -28.98
C GLU A 261 11.83 -21.37 -29.43
N PRO A 262 10.91 -21.02 -28.51
CA PRO A 262 9.81 -20.11 -28.83
C PRO A 262 10.37 -18.71 -29.16
N ASN A 263 9.59 -17.93 -29.94
CA ASN A 263 9.97 -16.56 -30.29
C ASN A 263 10.21 -15.74 -29.01
N SER A 264 11.45 -15.36 -28.76
CA SER A 264 11.87 -14.81 -27.48
C SER A 264 13.10 -13.93 -27.59
N ILE A 265 13.31 -13.07 -26.60
CA ILE A 265 14.52 -12.29 -26.40
C ILE A 265 15.23 -12.77 -25.14
N ILE A 266 16.54 -12.93 -25.25
CA ILE A 266 17.43 -13.30 -24.16
C ILE A 266 18.54 -12.25 -24.04
N ILE A 267 18.72 -11.72 -22.83
CA ILE A 267 19.81 -10.80 -22.50
C ILE A 267 20.50 -11.32 -21.23
N SER A 268 21.50 -12.17 -21.42
CA SER A 268 22.13 -12.96 -20.34
C SER A 268 22.72 -12.09 -19.24
N LYS A 269 23.35 -10.95 -19.58
CA LYS A 269 23.99 -10.04 -18.61
C LYS A 269 23.02 -9.51 -17.54
N ILE A 270 21.74 -9.37 -17.89
CA ILE A 270 20.71 -8.83 -17.01
C ILE A 270 19.59 -9.84 -16.72
N GLY A 271 19.84 -11.13 -16.99
CA GLY A 271 18.94 -12.22 -16.62
C GLY A 271 17.59 -12.24 -17.34
N ILE A 272 17.46 -11.58 -18.50
CA ILE A 272 16.18 -11.51 -19.22
C ILE A 272 16.01 -12.73 -20.11
N ARG A 273 14.85 -13.39 -19.98
CA ARG A 273 14.27 -14.30 -20.98
C ARG A 273 12.77 -13.98 -21.07
N ALA A 274 12.33 -13.45 -22.19
CA ALA A 274 10.93 -13.02 -22.37
C ALA A 274 10.41 -13.36 -23.78
N PRO A 275 9.11 -13.67 -23.94
CA PRO A 275 8.53 -13.95 -25.24
C PRO A 275 8.44 -12.67 -26.07
N LEU A 276 8.62 -12.82 -27.39
CA LEU A 276 8.29 -11.77 -28.36
C LEU A 276 6.79 -11.79 -28.64
N VAL A 277 6.15 -10.63 -28.46
CA VAL A 277 4.71 -10.46 -28.63
C VAL A 277 4.44 -9.49 -29.77
N PHE A 278 3.41 -9.77 -30.56
CA PHE A 278 2.94 -8.89 -31.62
C PHE A 278 1.57 -8.32 -31.22
N ALA A 279 1.40 -7.01 -31.31
CA ALA A 279 0.12 -6.38 -31.02
C ALA A 279 -0.88 -6.61 -32.16
N SER A 280 -2.15 -6.74 -31.82
CA SER A 280 -3.24 -6.89 -32.80
C SER A 280 -3.55 -5.59 -33.57
N GLY A 281 -3.00 -4.46 -33.12
CA GLY A 281 -3.18 -3.15 -33.75
C GLY A 281 -2.28 -2.09 -33.11
N VAL A 282 -2.44 -0.85 -33.56
CA VAL A 282 -1.62 0.31 -33.16
C VAL A 282 -2.26 1.18 -32.08
N SER A 283 -3.46 0.81 -31.60
CA SER A 283 -4.09 1.59 -30.54
C SER A 283 -3.36 1.42 -29.21
N GLN A 284 -3.35 2.47 -28.38
CA GLN A 284 -2.68 2.42 -27.07
C GLN A 284 -3.16 1.24 -26.20
N LYS A 285 -4.44 0.87 -26.30
CA LYS A 285 -5.02 -0.25 -25.55
C LYS A 285 -4.43 -1.59 -26.01
N GLU A 286 -4.30 -1.79 -27.32
CA GLU A 286 -3.75 -3.02 -27.90
C GLU A 286 -2.25 -3.15 -27.62
N LEU A 287 -1.50 -2.05 -27.77
CA LEU A 287 -0.06 -2.02 -27.45
C LEU A 287 0.19 -2.33 -25.97
N ASN A 288 -0.60 -1.72 -25.07
CA ASN A 288 -0.50 -2.00 -23.63
C ASN A 288 -0.88 -3.46 -23.29
N ALA A 289 -1.89 -4.02 -23.97
CA ALA A 289 -2.27 -5.42 -23.76
C ALA A 289 -1.17 -6.40 -24.18
N ALA A 290 -0.46 -6.10 -25.27
CA ALA A 290 0.67 -6.89 -25.75
C ALA A 290 1.90 -6.76 -24.83
N LEU A 291 2.22 -5.56 -24.35
CA LEU A 291 3.32 -5.32 -23.41
C LEU A 291 3.15 -6.06 -22.07
N ASN A 292 1.92 -6.34 -21.66
CA ASN A 292 1.65 -7.15 -20.47
C ASN A 292 1.95 -8.65 -20.67
N GLN A 293 2.22 -9.09 -21.90
CA GLN A 293 2.45 -10.51 -22.24
C GLN A 293 3.91 -10.81 -22.57
N GLY A 294 4.78 -9.80 -22.70
CA GLY A 294 6.19 -9.99 -23.05
C GLY A 294 6.84 -8.73 -23.60
N VAL A 295 7.88 -8.92 -24.41
CA VAL A 295 8.54 -7.83 -25.16
C VAL A 295 7.82 -7.67 -26.49
N LEU A 296 7.26 -6.48 -26.71
CA LEU A 296 6.48 -6.18 -27.89
C LEU A 296 7.40 -5.80 -29.06
N VAL A 297 7.21 -6.46 -30.20
CA VAL A 297 7.72 -6.01 -31.49
C VAL A 297 6.83 -4.87 -31.97
N TYR A 298 7.37 -3.67 -32.10
CA TYR A 298 6.57 -2.47 -32.38
C TYR A 298 5.96 -2.55 -33.79
N PRO A 299 4.66 -2.26 -33.97
CA PRO A 299 4.06 -2.30 -35.31
C PRO A 299 4.76 -1.36 -36.30
N GLY A 300 5.11 -1.86 -37.48
CA GLY A 300 5.87 -1.14 -38.50
C GLY A 300 7.39 -1.36 -38.43
N SER A 301 7.88 -2.03 -37.39
CA SER A 301 9.25 -2.56 -37.30
C SER A 301 9.51 -3.66 -38.35
N LYS A 302 10.78 -3.87 -38.70
CA LYS A 302 11.23 -5.10 -39.38
C LYS A 302 11.24 -6.28 -38.42
N LEU A 303 11.23 -7.48 -38.99
CA LEU A 303 11.33 -8.73 -38.23
C LEU A 303 12.80 -9.16 -38.08
N PRO A 304 13.16 -9.92 -37.01
CA PRO A 304 14.50 -10.46 -36.87
C PRO A 304 14.93 -11.26 -38.11
N GLY A 305 16.09 -10.90 -38.67
CA GLY A 305 16.65 -11.50 -39.88
C GLY A 305 16.38 -10.72 -41.18
N GLU A 306 15.41 -9.79 -41.18
CA GLU A 306 15.17 -8.88 -42.30
C GLU A 306 16.16 -7.70 -42.29
N ALA A 307 16.42 -7.11 -43.45
CA ALA A 307 17.18 -5.88 -43.55
C ALA A 307 16.40 -4.70 -42.95
N GLY A 308 17.04 -3.98 -42.02
CA GLY A 308 16.49 -2.80 -41.34
C GLY A 308 16.40 -2.96 -39.82
N GLU A 309 15.58 -2.10 -39.21
CA GLU A 309 15.46 -1.99 -37.75
C GLU A 309 14.38 -2.91 -37.17
N VAL A 310 14.80 -3.76 -36.24
CA VAL A 310 13.92 -4.46 -35.30
C VAL A 310 13.75 -3.62 -34.03
N PHE A 311 12.57 -3.06 -33.83
CA PHE A 311 12.24 -2.20 -32.70
C PHE A 311 11.43 -2.96 -31.66
N LEU A 312 12.05 -3.18 -30.49
CA LEU A 312 11.47 -3.92 -29.38
C LEU A 312 11.22 -3.01 -28.19
N THR A 313 10.01 -3.07 -27.63
CA THR A 313 9.62 -2.27 -26.46
C THR A 313 9.17 -3.16 -25.31
N GLY A 314 9.55 -2.79 -24.09
CA GLY A 314 9.21 -3.53 -22.87
C GLY A 314 9.05 -2.60 -21.66
N HIS A 315 8.35 -3.06 -20.63
CA HIS A 315 8.14 -2.28 -19.42
C HIS A 315 9.41 -2.16 -18.57
N SER A 316 9.77 -0.93 -18.16
CA SER A 316 10.76 -0.70 -17.09
C SER A 316 10.13 -0.81 -15.71
N SER A 317 8.83 -0.59 -15.61
CA SER A 317 8.01 -0.79 -14.41
C SER A 317 6.53 -0.67 -14.81
N THR A 318 5.66 -1.46 -14.19
CA THR A 318 4.21 -1.28 -14.28
C THR A 318 3.64 -0.76 -12.97
N TYR A 319 2.41 -0.25 -13.03
CA TYR A 319 1.68 0.10 -11.83
C TYR A 319 1.46 -1.12 -10.94
N ILE A 320 1.43 -0.90 -9.63
CA ILE A 320 1.31 -1.96 -8.60
C ILE A 320 0.04 -2.82 -8.74
N TRP A 321 -1.01 -2.28 -9.37
CA TRP A 321 -2.26 -3.00 -9.64
C TRP A 321 -2.23 -3.84 -10.92
N ASN A 322 -1.21 -3.67 -11.77
CA ASN A 322 -1.01 -4.43 -13.00
C ASN A 322 0.04 -5.53 -12.77
N LYS A 323 -0.42 -6.70 -12.32
CA LYS A 323 0.40 -7.88 -12.03
C LYS A 323 0.66 -8.68 -13.30
N THR A 324 1.68 -8.29 -14.05
CA THR A 324 2.23 -9.07 -15.17
C THR A 324 3.66 -9.50 -14.84
N PRO A 325 4.07 -10.74 -15.18
CA PRO A 325 5.46 -11.18 -15.02
C PRO A 325 6.44 -10.36 -15.87
N PHE A 326 5.97 -9.66 -16.91
CA PHE A 326 6.78 -8.83 -17.80
C PHE A 326 6.70 -7.34 -17.49
N GLY A 327 6.03 -6.96 -16.40
CA GLY A 327 5.90 -5.56 -15.99
C GLY A 327 7.21 -4.86 -15.63
N GLN A 328 8.30 -5.63 -15.52
CA GLN A 328 9.64 -5.18 -15.16
C GLN A 328 10.71 -5.74 -16.12
N VAL A 329 10.31 -6.24 -17.30
CA VAL A 329 11.21 -6.97 -18.21
C VAL A 329 12.44 -6.16 -18.60
N PHE A 330 12.34 -4.84 -18.76
CA PHE A 330 13.45 -3.95 -19.13
C PHE A 330 13.90 -3.04 -17.97
N THR A 331 13.65 -3.43 -16.72
CA THR A 331 14.06 -2.64 -15.54
C THR A 331 15.56 -2.37 -15.50
N LEU A 332 16.37 -3.38 -15.85
CA LEU A 332 17.83 -3.33 -15.80
C LEU A 332 18.49 -3.02 -17.15
N LEU A 333 17.72 -2.51 -18.13
CA LEU A 333 18.24 -2.23 -19.46
C LEU A 333 19.39 -1.18 -19.43
N ASP A 334 19.43 -0.33 -18.40
CA ASP A 334 20.51 0.65 -18.20
C ASP A 334 21.89 0.02 -17.91
N LYS A 335 21.91 -1.24 -17.47
CA LYS A 335 23.14 -1.99 -17.17
C LYS A 335 23.82 -2.57 -18.40
N LEU A 336 23.19 -2.49 -19.57
CA LEU A 336 23.84 -2.85 -20.82
C LEU A 336 24.89 -1.82 -21.22
N GLU A 337 26.01 -2.29 -21.71
CA GLU A 337 27.16 -1.53 -22.16
C GLU A 337 27.44 -1.87 -23.63
N ILE A 338 28.18 -0.99 -24.29
CA ILE A 338 28.61 -1.21 -25.67
C ILE A 338 29.45 -2.50 -25.71
N GLY A 339 29.11 -3.40 -26.63
CA GLY A 339 29.73 -4.71 -26.79
C GLY A 339 28.93 -5.88 -26.21
N ASP A 340 27.94 -5.63 -25.35
CA ASP A 340 27.07 -6.69 -24.81
C ASP A 340 26.20 -7.33 -25.90
N ILE A 341 25.81 -8.59 -25.70
CA ILE A 341 25.02 -9.36 -26.68
C ILE A 341 23.55 -9.45 -26.25
N VAL A 342 22.67 -9.20 -27.22
CA VAL A 342 21.23 -9.41 -27.17
C VAL A 342 20.88 -10.50 -28.16
N THR A 343 20.36 -11.63 -27.67
CA THR A 343 19.97 -12.77 -28.51
C THR A 343 18.46 -12.75 -28.73
N VAL A 344 18.04 -12.89 -29.99
CA VAL A 344 16.63 -13.01 -30.38
C VAL A 344 16.42 -14.34 -31.07
N TYR A 345 15.46 -15.12 -30.59
CA TYR A 345 14.92 -16.28 -31.30
C TYR A 345 13.65 -15.86 -32.04
N TYR A 346 13.62 -16.11 -33.35
CA TYR A 346 12.45 -15.85 -34.17
C TYR A 346 12.37 -16.84 -35.32
N GLY A 347 11.21 -17.47 -35.51
CA GLY A 347 11.00 -18.43 -36.60
C GLY A 347 11.97 -19.61 -36.54
N GLN A 348 12.31 -20.08 -35.34
CA GLN A 348 13.30 -21.14 -35.08
C GLN A 348 14.74 -20.79 -35.48
N HIS A 349 15.04 -19.52 -35.74
CA HIS A 349 16.40 -19.05 -35.98
C HIS A 349 16.87 -18.14 -34.85
N LYS A 350 18.18 -18.17 -34.60
CA LYS A 350 18.87 -17.34 -33.62
C LYS A 350 19.51 -16.14 -34.33
N PHE A 351 19.32 -14.95 -33.76
CA PHE A 351 19.90 -13.70 -34.21
C PHE A 351 20.59 -13.03 -33.03
N ASP A 352 21.91 -12.87 -33.09
CA ASP A 352 22.68 -12.19 -32.06
C ASP A 352 22.95 -10.75 -32.50
N TYR A 353 22.70 -9.81 -31.61
CA TYR A 353 22.96 -8.40 -31.83
C TYR A 353 23.95 -7.90 -30.78
N GLN A 354 24.99 -7.21 -31.22
CA GLN A 354 25.93 -6.56 -30.33
C GLN A 354 25.50 -5.11 -30.09
N VAL A 355 25.44 -4.68 -28.83
CA VAL A 355 25.10 -3.32 -28.43
C VAL A 355 26.16 -2.35 -28.96
N THR A 356 25.74 -1.35 -29.73
CA THR A 356 26.61 -0.34 -30.34
C THR A 356 26.42 1.04 -29.73
N ASN A 357 25.24 1.33 -29.17
CA ASN A 357 24.93 2.65 -28.64
C ASN A 357 23.89 2.58 -27.49
N LYS A 358 23.93 3.57 -26.59
CA LYS A 358 22.96 3.72 -25.49
C LYS A 358 22.79 5.20 -25.15
N PHE A 359 21.55 5.70 -25.16
CA PHE A 359 21.26 7.08 -24.82
C PHE A 359 19.86 7.27 -24.23
N VAL A 360 19.64 8.45 -23.63
CA VAL A 360 18.35 8.85 -23.06
C VAL A 360 17.78 10.02 -23.85
N THR A 361 16.51 9.93 -24.24
CA THR A 361 15.83 10.94 -25.06
C THR A 361 14.41 11.20 -24.59
N THR A 362 13.73 12.18 -25.18
CA THR A 362 12.31 12.49 -24.91
C THR A 362 11.39 11.61 -25.77
N PRO A 363 10.15 11.31 -25.30
CA PRO A 363 9.26 10.37 -25.99
C PRO A 363 8.88 10.76 -27.42
N ASP A 364 8.85 12.06 -27.72
CA ASP A 364 8.51 12.66 -29.01
C ASP A 364 9.62 12.54 -30.07
N LYS A 365 10.86 12.24 -29.65
CA LYS A 365 12.02 12.18 -30.54
C LYS A 365 12.42 10.78 -30.99
N VAL A 366 11.68 9.76 -30.57
CA VAL A 366 11.94 8.37 -30.97
C VAL A 366 11.04 8.00 -32.13
N ALA A 367 11.65 7.82 -33.30
CA ALA A 367 11.00 7.33 -34.50
C ALA A 367 11.72 6.06 -34.96
N LEU A 368 10.97 5.17 -35.63
CA LEU A 368 11.57 4.06 -36.36
C LEU A 368 12.54 4.62 -37.40
N LYS A 369 13.73 4.04 -37.46
CA LYS A 369 14.72 4.39 -38.48
C LYS A 369 14.20 3.98 -39.85
N SER A 370 14.47 4.82 -40.85
CA SER A 370 14.12 4.53 -42.24
C SER A 370 14.83 3.27 -42.74
N ALA A 371 14.37 2.72 -43.86
CA ALA A 371 14.93 1.50 -44.45
C ALA A 371 16.45 1.58 -44.58
N SER A 372 17.14 0.60 -44.02
CA SER A 372 18.59 0.42 -44.07
C SER A 372 18.90 -0.98 -44.53
N ASP A 373 20.01 -1.15 -45.25
CA ASP A 373 20.53 -2.45 -45.65
C ASP A 373 21.19 -3.20 -44.47
N THR A 374 21.45 -2.49 -43.36
CA THR A 374 22.01 -3.06 -42.14
C THR A 374 20.92 -3.63 -41.24
N LYS A 375 21.16 -4.80 -40.65
CA LYS A 375 20.28 -5.43 -39.68
C LYS A 375 20.59 -4.91 -38.28
N THR A 376 19.67 -4.17 -37.70
CA THR A 376 19.87 -3.50 -36.40
C THR A 376 18.71 -3.76 -35.45
N ILE A 377 18.98 -3.69 -34.16
CA ILE A 377 17.98 -3.80 -33.11
C ILE A 377 17.95 -2.52 -32.27
N THR A 378 16.75 -2.11 -31.86
CA THR A 378 16.54 -1.04 -30.90
C THR A 378 15.69 -1.55 -29.76
N LEU A 379 16.23 -1.52 -28.54
CA LEU A 379 15.52 -1.81 -27.30
C LEU A 379 15.07 -0.51 -26.64
N PHE A 380 13.78 -0.41 -26.33
CA PHE A 380 13.15 0.82 -25.88
C PHE A 380 12.37 0.63 -24.58
N THR A 381 12.58 1.53 -23.61
CA THR A 381 11.78 1.54 -22.38
C THR A 381 11.64 2.93 -21.74
N CYS A 382 10.76 3.06 -20.73
CA CYS A 382 10.56 4.29 -19.98
C CYS A 382 11.67 4.53 -18.96
N TRP A 383 12.09 5.79 -18.81
CA TRP A 383 13.19 6.16 -17.92
C TRP A 383 12.95 7.51 -17.21
N PRO A 384 13.42 7.70 -15.96
CA PRO A 384 13.90 6.68 -15.01
C PRO A 384 12.85 5.64 -14.60
N ILE A 385 13.28 4.54 -13.98
CA ILE A 385 12.39 3.48 -13.46
C ILE A 385 11.28 4.09 -12.61
N GLY A 386 10.03 3.66 -12.81
CA GLY A 386 8.86 4.21 -12.12
C GLY A 386 8.31 5.51 -12.69
N THR A 387 8.91 6.05 -13.76
CA THR A 387 8.45 7.28 -14.43
C THR A 387 8.30 7.07 -15.94
N THR A 388 7.62 8.00 -16.62
CA THR A 388 7.44 7.99 -18.08
C THR A 388 8.04 9.23 -18.76
N TRP A 389 8.87 10.00 -18.05
CA TRP A 389 9.35 11.32 -18.48
C TRP A 389 10.28 11.25 -19.68
N LYS A 390 11.15 10.24 -19.72
CA LYS A 390 12.12 10.03 -20.78
C LYS A 390 12.06 8.60 -21.29
N ARG A 391 12.89 8.32 -22.29
CA ARG A 391 13.08 6.99 -22.87
C ARG A 391 14.55 6.63 -22.82
N LEU A 392 14.81 5.41 -22.37
CA LEU A 392 16.11 4.78 -22.51
C LEU A 392 16.07 3.97 -23.81
N VAL A 393 17.07 4.21 -24.67
CA VAL A 393 17.22 3.56 -25.96
C VAL A 393 18.57 2.87 -25.97
N VAL A 394 18.57 1.57 -26.28
CA VAL A 394 19.78 0.78 -26.52
C VAL A 394 19.72 0.28 -27.95
N GLU A 395 20.76 0.53 -28.73
CA GLU A 395 20.84 0.13 -30.13
C GLU A 395 21.93 -0.93 -30.29
N GLY A 396 21.73 -1.84 -31.23
CA GLY A 396 22.71 -2.86 -31.59
C GLY A 396 22.67 -3.22 -33.07
N ALA A 397 23.73 -3.88 -33.54
CA ALA A 397 23.85 -4.40 -34.90
C ALA A 397 23.94 -5.93 -34.86
N GLU A 398 23.32 -6.61 -35.83
CA GLU A 398 23.41 -8.07 -35.94
C GLU A 398 24.87 -8.47 -36.19
N ILE A 399 25.32 -9.51 -35.49
CA ILE A 399 26.62 -10.16 -35.71
C ILE A 399 26.38 -11.54 -36.32
N GLU A 400 27.24 -11.92 -37.28
CA GLU A 400 27.17 -13.22 -37.97
C GLU A 400 27.79 -14.36 -37.17
#